data_AF-A0A258MZR8-F1
#
_entry.id   AF-A0A258MZR8-F1
#
_cell.length_a   1.000
_cell.length_b   1.000
_cell.length_c   1.000
_cell.angle_alpha   90.00
_cell.angle_beta   90.00
_cell.angle_gamma   90.00
#
_symmetry.space_group_name_H-M   'P 1'
#
loop_
_entity.id
_entity.type
_entity.pdbx_description
1 polymer ?
#
loop_
_entity_poly.entity_id
_entity_poly.type
_entity_poly.pdbx_seq_one_letter_code
_entity_poly.pdbx_strand_id
1 'polypeptide(L)' 'MKTNYLHVHRLRRVYVWELPVRYYHWLNALAIIALIITGFLIASPLALQSNQEATNRFVMGWVRVIHFIAAYI' A
#
# COMPACT_ATOMS: atom_id res chain seq x y z
N MET A 1 -36.85 -39.75 -17.31
CA MET A 1 -35.47 -39.55 -16.80
C MET A 1 -35.04 -38.13 -17.18
N LYS A 2 -34.99 -37.19 -16.23
CA LYS A 2 -34.62 -35.78 -16.51
C LYS A 2 -33.09 -35.68 -16.49
N THR A 3 -32.47 -35.44 -17.64
CA THR A 3 -31.03 -35.15 -17.73
C THR A 3 -30.78 -33.73 -17.26
N ASN A 4 -30.12 -33.57 -16.11
CA ASN A 4 -29.65 -32.29 -15.63
C ASN A 4 -28.34 -31.94 -16.35
N TYR A 5 -28.41 -31.12 -17.40
CA TYR A 5 -27.21 -30.58 -18.03
C TYR A 5 -26.68 -29.41 -17.19
N LEU A 6 -25.38 -29.43 -16.91
CA LEU A 6 -24.68 -28.29 -16.33
C LEU A 6 -24.71 -27.13 -17.34
N HIS A 7 -25.43 -26.06 -16.99
CA HIS A 7 -25.39 -24.81 -17.75
C HIS A 7 -24.05 -24.14 -17.51
N VAL A 8 -23.06 -24.45 -18.34
CA VAL A 8 -21.77 -23.77 -18.31
C VAL A 8 -21.96 -22.39 -18.93
N HIS A 9 -22.02 -21.36 -18.09
CA HIS A 9 -22.01 -19.99 -18.58
C HIS A 9 -20.73 -19.75 -19.38
N ARG A 10 -20.87 -19.35 -20.65
CA ARG A 10 -19.73 -18.97 -21.48
C ARG A 10 -19.17 -17.65 -20.93
N LEU A 11 -18.12 -17.74 -20.13
CA LEU A 11 -17.41 -16.57 -19.62
C LEU A 11 -16.75 -15.84 -20.80
N ARG A 12 -17.20 -14.61 -21.07
CA ARG A 12 -16.53 -13.71 -22.02
C ARG A 12 -15.41 -12.99 -21.29
N ARG A 13 -14.16 -13.16 -21.74
CA ARG A 13 -13.05 -12.31 -21.28
C ARG A 13 -13.28 -10.89 -21.80
N VAL A 14 -13.49 -9.96 -20.88
CA VAL A 14 -13.59 -8.53 -21.15
C VAL A 14 -12.36 -7.87 -20.55
N TYR A 15 -11.70 -7.00 -21.31
CA TYR A 15 -10.58 -6.25 -20.81
C TYR A 15 -11.09 -5.10 -19.93
N VAL A 16 -11.01 -5.28 -18.61
CA VAL A 16 -11.45 -4.29 -17.61
C VAL A 16 -10.25 -3.56 -17.00
N TRP A 17 -9.09 -4.22 -16.95
CA TRP A 17 -7.90 -3.72 -16.28
C TRP A 17 -6.95 -3.01 -17.24
N GLU A 18 -7.45 -1.90 -17.76
CA GLU A 18 -6.73 -0.94 -18.60
C GLU A 18 -5.48 -0.41 -17.88
N LEU A 19 -4.52 0.09 -18.66
CA LEU A 19 -3.25 0.66 -18.14
C LEU A 19 -3.45 1.68 -17.00
N PRO A 20 -4.38 2.67 -17.10
CA PRO A 20 -4.65 3.62 -16.03
C PRO A 20 -5.05 2.96 -14.71
N VAL A 21 -5.94 1.96 -14.76
CA VAL A 21 -6.43 1.25 -13.56
C VAL A 21 -5.28 0.52 -12.86
N ARG A 22 -4.30 -0.02 -13.62
CA ARG A 22 -3.10 -0.65 -13.02
C ARG A 22 -2.24 0.37 -12.31
N TYR A 23 -2.05 1.56 -12.88
CA TYR A 23 -1.27 2.60 -12.23
C TYR A 23 -1.88 3.00 -10.88
N TYR A 24 -3.20 3.23 -10.81
CA TYR A 24 -3.88 3.53 -9.54
C TYR A 24 -3.76 2.37 -8.54
N HIS A 25 -3.93 1.13 -9.00
CA HIS A 25 -3.81 -0.04 -8.14
C HIS A 25 -2.42 -0.13 -7.51
N TRP A 26 -1.36 0.01 -8.31
CA TRP A 26 0.02 -0.08 -7.82
C TRP A 26 0.43 1.14 -6.99
N LEU A 27 -0.06 2.34 -7.31
CA LEU A 27 0.15 3.53 -6.48
C LEU A 27 -0.43 3.33 -5.08
N ASN A 28 -1.68 2.87 -5.00
CA ASN A 28 -2.34 2.58 -3.71
C ASN A 28 -1.62 1.47 -2.95
N ALA A 29 -1.18 0.41 -3.66
CA ALA A 29 -0.40 -0.66 -3.03
C ALA A 29 0.91 -0.13 -2.42
N LEU A 30 1.63 0.76 -3.13
CA LEU A 30 2.84 1.39 -2.62
C LEU A 30 2.55 2.33 -1.44
N ALA A 31 1.47 3.12 -1.49
CA ALA A 31 1.06 3.99 -0.39
C ALA A 31 0.76 3.18 0.88
N ILE A 32 0.02 2.07 0.75
CA ILE A 32 -0.27 1.16 1.88
C ILE A 32 1.02 0.56 2.45
N ILE A 33 1.95 0.11 1.61
CA ILE A 33 3.24 -0.42 2.08
C ILE A 33 4.01 0.65 2.88
N ALA A 34 4.07 1.89 2.36
CA ALA A 34 4.70 3.00 3.05
C ALA A 34 4.03 3.28 4.40
N LEU A 35 2.69 3.28 4.47
CA LEU A 35 1.91 3.48 5.69
C LEU A 35 2.20 2.40 6.74
N ILE A 36 2.27 1.13 6.32
CA ILE A 36 2.57 0.01 7.22
C ILE A 36 3.97 0.19 7.82
N ILE A 37 4.99 0.38 6.99
CA ILE A 37 6.38 0.47 7.43
C ILE A 37 6.56 1.67 8.36
N THR A 38 6.11 2.85 7.92
CA THR A 38 6.26 4.08 8.72
C THR A 38 5.40 4.05 9.98
N GLY A 39 4.21 3.46 9.94
CA GLY A 39 3.35 3.26 11.11
C GLY A 39 4.02 2.41 12.19
N PHE A 40 4.68 1.31 11.80
CA PHE A 40 5.46 0.51 12.73
C PHE A 40 6.64 1.28 13.32
N LEU A 41 7.37 2.05 12.50
CA LEU A 41 8.47 2.89 12.97
C LEU A 41 8.00 4.01 13.93
N ILE A 42 6.77 4.50 13.75
CA ILE A 42 6.16 5.49 14.66
C ILE A 42 5.78 4.84 15.99
N ALA A 43 5.15 3.67 15.96
CA ALA A 43 4.71 2.96 17.15
C ALA A 43 5.87 2.42 17.99
N SER A 44 6.91 1.89 17.34
CA SER A 44 8.12 1.39 17.99
C SER A 44 9.37 1.91 17.26
N PRO A 45 9.97 3.01 17.73
CA PRO A 45 11.09 3.66 17.05
C PRO A 45 12.44 2.98 17.31
N LEU A 46 12.46 1.68 17.65
CA LEU A 46 13.67 0.97 18.10
C LEU A 46 14.82 1.06 17.09
N ALA A 47 14.50 1.08 15.79
CA ALA A 47 15.47 1.18 14.70
C ALA A 47 16.01 2.62 14.45
N LEU A 48 15.40 3.64 15.07
CA LEU A 48 15.69 5.06 14.81
C LEU A 48 16.40 5.75 15.98
N GLN A 49 16.67 5.04 17.07
CA GLN A 49 17.40 5.57 18.21
C GLN A 49 18.86 5.81 17.86
N SER A 50 19.39 6.98 18.24
CA SER A 50 20.77 7.38 17.98
C SER A 50 21.30 8.17 19.16
N ASN A 51 22.57 7.95 19.51
CA ASN A 51 23.30 8.72 20.52
C ASN A 51 23.89 10.04 19.97
N GLN A 52 23.55 10.42 18.74
CA GLN A 52 24.02 11.66 18.13
C GLN A 52 23.12 12.84 18.52
N GLU A 53 23.68 14.05 18.43
CA GLU A 53 22.97 15.30 18.74
C GLU A 53 21.65 15.45 17.98
N ALA A 54 20.57 15.74 18.72
CA ALA A 54 19.23 15.81 18.17
C ALA A 54 19.06 16.94 17.15
N THR A 55 19.75 18.07 17.33
CA THR A 55 19.72 19.21 16.40
C THR A 55 20.20 18.85 15.00
N ASN A 56 21.07 17.85 14.88
CA ASN A 56 21.64 17.41 13.61
C ASN A 56 20.84 16.28 12.94
N ARG A 57 19.73 15.82 13.53
CA ARG A 57 18.95 14.67 13.04
C ARG A 57 17.44 14.91 13.15
N PHE A 58 16.75 14.80 12.01
CA PHE A 58 15.29 14.92 11.94
C PHE A 58 14.59 13.65 11.44
N VAL A 59 15.14 12.49 11.78
CA VAL A 59 14.73 11.19 11.20
C VAL A 59 13.25 10.88 11.48
N MET A 60 12.80 11.05 12.72
CA MET A 60 11.39 10.84 13.08
C MET A 60 10.45 11.82 12.38
N GLY A 61 10.91 13.04 12.12
CA GLY A 61 10.16 14.03 11.35
C GLY A 61 9.93 13.58 9.91
N TRP A 62 10.97 13.07 9.25
CA TRP A 62 10.85 12.50 7.89
C TRP A 62 9.90 11.31 7.83
N VAL A 63 9.97 10.40 8.80
CA VAL A 63 9.05 9.24 8.87
C VAL A 63 7.58 9.69 8.95
N ARG A 64 7.29 10.70 9.78
CA ARG A 64 5.93 11.26 9.90
C ARG A 64 5.48 11.97 8.63
N VAL A 65 6.35 12.75 8.00
CA VAL A 65 6.04 13.44 6.74
C VAL A 65 5.68 12.42 5.65
N ILE A 66 6.48 11.35 5.49
CA ILE A 66 6.19 10.28 4.54
C ILE A 66 4.86 9.60 4.87
N HIS A 67 4.60 9.30 6.15
CA HIS A 67 3.35 8.67 6.58
C HIS A 67 2.13 9.53 6.24
N PHE A 68 2.17 10.84 6.53
CA PHE A 68 1.04 11.73 6.26
C PHE A 68 0.82 11.99 4.76
N ILE A 69 1.90 12.07 3.97
CA ILE A 69 1.78 12.17 2.51
C ILE A 69 1.17 10.88 1.94
N ALA A 70 1.65 9.70 2.38
CA ALA A 70 1.11 8.42 1.93
C ALA A 70 -0.33 8.18 2.40
N ALA A 71 -0.76 8.78 3.51
CA ALA A 71 -2.15 8.72 3.98
C ALA A 71 -3.08 9.65 3.20
N TYR A 72 -2.53 10.72 2.61
CA TYR A 72 -3.28 11.67 1.80
C TYR A 72 -3.50 11.17 0.36
N ILE A 73 -2.51 10.46 -0.18
CA ILE A 73 -2.56 9.79 -1.50
C ILE A 73 -3.54 8.62 -1.45
#